data_AF-A0A8H4WG58-F1
#
_entry.id   AF-A0A8H4WG58-F1
#
_cell.length_a   1.000
_cell.length_b   1.000
_cell.length_c   1.000
_cell.angle_alpha   90.00
_cell.angle_beta   90.00
_cell.angle_gamma   90.00
#
_symmetry.space_group_name_H-M   'P 1'
#
loop_
_entity.id
_entity.type
_entity.pdbx_description
1 polymer ?
#
loop_
_entity_poly.entity_id
_entity_poly.type
_entity_poly.pdbx_seq_one_letter_code
_entity_poly.pdbx_strand_id
1 'polypeptide(L)'
;MDTESGYAKKIQTVLETANFDHLCSEATKIRQAGESLASELTCSVNTAKFTCGTYNLVVTLTLSDTIQWVARIMLPEDDKDEDVATLLSSEIASMNFNDFGFPYLLMEALPGTILENRWALTIPDSHKKKIATQLAHYVYELSTLRFNKIGCLSYSHESDKLEVSPFQISGSWVEPLSTSLEYFYIFRKGQTREIHEEHKGEADWEAAACSSRNR
;
A
#
# COMPACT_ATOMS: atom_id res chain seq x y z
N MET A 1 -0.87 21.28 14.94
CA MET A 1 -1.03 20.61 16.26
C MET A 1 -2.47 20.13 16.36
N ASP A 2 -2.78 18.96 15.78
CA ASP A 2 -4.01 18.14 16.01
C ASP A 2 -4.12 16.92 15.07
N THR A 3 -3.11 16.67 14.22
CA THR A 3 -3.12 15.61 13.19
C THR A 3 -3.17 14.20 13.78
N GLU A 4 -2.46 13.93 14.88
CA GLU A 4 -2.52 12.62 15.57
C GLU A 4 -3.91 12.34 16.16
N SER A 5 -4.59 13.38 16.66
CA SER A 5 -5.96 13.31 17.20
C SER A 5 -6.99 13.00 16.10
N GLY A 6 -6.82 13.58 14.91
CA GLY A 6 -7.66 13.29 13.74
C GLY A 6 -7.48 11.87 13.22
N TYR A 7 -6.23 11.43 13.09
CA TYR A 7 -5.90 10.09 12.57
C TYR A 7 -6.40 8.96 13.49
N ALA A 8 -6.23 9.10 14.81
CA ALA A 8 -6.76 8.13 15.77
C ALA A 8 -8.29 8.02 15.69
N LYS A 9 -8.99 9.13 15.50
CA LYS A 9 -10.46 9.13 15.31
C LYS A 9 -10.88 8.38 14.06
N LYS A 10 -10.15 8.53 12.94
CA LYS A 10 -10.44 7.79 11.69
C LYS A 10 -10.36 6.28 11.89
N ILE A 11 -9.32 5.81 12.58
CA ILE A 11 -9.18 4.39 12.93
C ILE A 11 -10.35 3.94 13.82
N GLN A 12 -10.64 4.72 14.87
CA GLN A 12 -11.73 4.39 15.80
C GLN A 12 -13.08 4.30 15.09
N THR A 13 -13.38 5.23 14.17
CA THR A 13 -14.60 5.18 13.35
C THR A 13 -14.72 3.85 12.61
N VAL A 14 -13.67 3.42 11.90
CA VAL A 14 -13.69 2.13 11.18
C VAL A 14 -13.92 0.96 12.15
N LEU A 15 -13.19 0.92 13.27
CA LEU A 15 -13.31 -0.19 14.23
C LEU A 15 -14.69 -0.27 14.90
N GLU A 16 -15.41 0.85 15.02
CA GLU A 16 -16.72 0.93 15.67
C GLU A 16 -17.91 0.77 14.72
N THR A 17 -17.78 1.22 13.47
CA THR A 17 -18.92 1.28 12.54
C THR A 17 -18.85 0.26 11.41
N ALA A 18 -17.67 -0.30 11.12
CA ALA A 18 -17.52 -1.24 10.01
C ALA A 18 -18.12 -2.61 10.35
N ASN A 19 -18.71 -3.25 9.34
CA ASN A 19 -19.40 -4.52 9.49
C ASN A 19 -18.44 -5.71 9.30
N PHE A 20 -17.61 -6.00 10.30
CA PHE A 20 -16.61 -7.08 10.22
C PHE A 20 -17.21 -8.49 9.96
N ASP A 21 -18.49 -8.71 10.26
CA ASP A 21 -19.19 -9.95 9.92
C ASP A 21 -19.31 -10.11 8.40
N HIS A 22 -19.52 -9.02 7.67
CA HIS A 22 -19.51 -9.03 6.21
C HIS A 22 -18.15 -9.46 5.65
N LEU A 23 -17.04 -8.92 6.18
CA LEU A 23 -15.69 -9.33 5.76
C LEU A 23 -15.47 -10.84 5.96
N CYS A 24 -15.94 -11.36 7.10
CA CYS A 24 -15.83 -12.78 7.38
C CYS A 24 -16.68 -13.65 6.45
N SER A 25 -17.88 -13.19 6.11
CA SER A 25 -18.75 -13.83 5.13
C SER A 25 -18.08 -13.88 3.75
N GLU A 26 -17.54 -12.76 3.27
CA GLU A 26 -16.86 -12.69 1.98
C GLU A 26 -15.59 -13.54 1.94
N ALA A 27 -14.73 -13.47 2.96
CA ALA A 27 -13.53 -14.30 3.04
C ALA A 27 -13.87 -15.79 3.02
N THR A 28 -14.93 -16.19 3.71
CA THR A 28 -15.41 -17.59 3.73
C THR A 28 -15.91 -18.03 2.36
N LYS A 29 -16.73 -17.20 1.68
CA LYS A 29 -17.24 -17.49 0.33
C LYS A 29 -16.10 -17.67 -0.67
N ILE A 30 -15.11 -16.77 -0.66
CA ILE A 30 -13.98 -16.85 -1.58
C ILE A 30 -13.17 -18.13 -1.32
N ARG A 31 -12.94 -18.45 -0.04
CA ARG A 31 -12.24 -19.67 0.37
C ARG A 31 -12.96 -20.94 -0.08
N GLN A 32 -14.28 -21.00 0.10
CA GLN A 32 -15.10 -22.14 -0.30
C GLN A 32 -15.13 -22.31 -1.83
N ALA A 33 -15.21 -21.22 -2.58
CA ALA A 33 -15.20 -21.25 -4.04
C ALA A 33 -13.86 -21.73 -4.61
N GLY A 34 -12.74 -21.40 -3.97
CA GLY A 34 -11.40 -21.78 -4.43
C GLY A 34 -11.06 -23.28 -4.28
N GLU A 35 -11.61 -23.95 -3.26
CA GLU A 35 -11.25 -25.35 -2.94
C GLU A 35 -12.43 -26.33 -2.90
N SER A 36 -13.66 -25.89 -3.23
CA SER A 36 -14.86 -26.73 -3.24
C SER A 36 -15.02 -27.55 -1.94
N LEU A 37 -14.73 -26.90 -0.80
CA LEU A 37 -14.72 -27.52 0.53
C LEU A 37 -16.13 -27.91 0.98
N ALA A 38 -16.28 -29.12 1.52
CA ALA A 38 -17.57 -29.70 1.91
C ALA A 38 -18.08 -29.22 3.28
N SER A 39 -17.26 -28.53 4.07
CA SER A 39 -17.57 -28.11 5.44
C SER A 39 -17.80 -26.60 5.53
N GLU A 40 -18.76 -26.22 6.38
CA GLU A 40 -19.01 -24.83 6.74
C GLU A 40 -17.78 -24.27 7.48
N LEU A 41 -17.12 -23.29 6.87
CA LEU A 41 -15.95 -22.63 7.43
C LEU A 41 -16.44 -21.49 8.33
N THR A 42 -15.84 -21.35 9.50
CA THR A 42 -16.06 -20.17 10.35
C THR A 42 -14.89 -19.21 10.23
N CYS A 43 -15.18 -17.92 10.43
CA CYS A 43 -14.22 -16.83 10.36
C CYS A 43 -14.32 -15.98 11.62
N SER A 44 -13.18 -15.45 12.07
CA SER A 44 -13.11 -14.49 13.16
C SER A 44 -12.12 -13.37 12.83
N VAL A 45 -12.44 -12.16 13.30
CA VAL A 45 -11.56 -10.98 13.18
C VAL A 45 -11.22 -10.49 14.58
N ASN A 46 -9.94 -10.22 14.83
CA ASN A 46 -9.51 -9.59 16.09
C ASN A 46 -9.24 -8.10 15.85
N THR A 47 -10.25 -7.27 16.09
CA THR A 47 -10.17 -5.81 15.91
C THR A 47 -9.25 -5.12 16.94
N ALA A 48 -8.85 -5.81 18.01
CA ALA A 48 -7.84 -5.31 18.95
C ALA A 48 -6.39 -5.52 18.46
N LYS A 49 -6.20 -6.32 17.40
CA LYS A 49 -4.89 -6.56 16.78
C LYS A 49 -4.90 -6.07 15.34
N PHE A 50 -4.35 -4.87 15.14
CA PHE A 50 -4.25 -4.26 13.83
C PHE A 50 -2.89 -3.58 13.65
N THR A 51 -2.53 -3.36 12.39
CA THR A 51 -1.49 -2.38 12.02
C THR A 51 -2.14 -1.28 11.19
N CYS A 52 -1.55 -0.10 11.20
CA CYS A 52 -2.04 1.01 10.40
C CYS A 52 -0.87 1.69 9.67
N GLY A 53 -1.12 2.12 8.45
CA GLY A 53 -0.25 2.99 7.67
C GLY A 53 -0.99 4.26 7.31
N THR A 54 -0.35 5.18 6.58
CA THR A 54 -0.88 6.53 6.32
C THR A 54 -2.35 6.58 5.86
N TYR A 55 -2.77 5.62 5.03
CA TYR A 55 -4.12 5.60 4.43
C TYR A 55 -4.95 4.36 4.77
N ASN A 56 -4.34 3.35 5.40
CA ASN A 56 -4.97 2.04 5.53
C ASN A 56 -4.86 1.49 6.95
N LEU A 57 -5.96 0.93 7.43
CA LEU A 57 -6.04 0.04 8.57
C LEU A 57 -5.94 -1.41 8.08
N VAL A 58 -5.15 -2.24 8.73
CA VAL A 58 -4.95 -3.63 8.34
C VAL A 58 -5.30 -4.54 9.51
N VAL A 59 -6.26 -5.43 9.28
CA VAL A 59 -6.72 -6.44 10.26
C VAL A 59 -6.54 -7.85 9.72
N THR A 60 -6.33 -8.80 10.63
CA THR A 60 -6.21 -10.22 10.28
C THR A 60 -7.52 -10.95 10.55
N LEU A 61 -7.95 -11.74 9.57
CA LEU A 61 -9.05 -12.69 9.66
C LEU A 61 -8.47 -14.09 9.83
N THR A 62 -9.00 -14.85 10.78
CA THR A 62 -8.60 -16.24 11.01
C THR A 62 -9.76 -17.16 10.65
N LEU A 63 -9.53 -18.03 9.68
CA LEU A 63 -10.47 -19.06 9.26
C LEU A 63 -10.26 -20.34 10.09
N SER A 64 -11.31 -21.14 10.22
CA SER A 64 -11.29 -22.40 10.97
C SER A 64 -10.33 -23.47 10.42
N ASP A 65 -9.90 -23.34 9.16
CA ASP A 65 -8.93 -24.23 8.50
C ASP A 65 -7.48 -23.79 8.69
N THR A 66 -7.22 -22.92 9.67
CA THR A 66 -5.90 -22.35 10.02
C THR A 66 -5.32 -21.36 9.02
N ILE A 67 -6.02 -21.07 7.91
CA ILE A 67 -5.59 -20.04 6.97
C ILE A 67 -5.92 -18.65 7.52
N GLN A 68 -4.98 -17.74 7.34
CA GLN A 68 -5.14 -16.35 7.70
C GLN A 68 -5.33 -15.51 6.44
N TRP A 69 -6.23 -14.54 6.55
CA TRP A 69 -6.47 -13.52 5.54
C TRP A 69 -6.17 -12.15 6.14
N VAL A 70 -5.87 -11.20 5.28
CA VAL A 70 -5.65 -9.82 5.64
C VAL A 70 -6.69 -8.97 4.92
N ALA A 71 -7.39 -8.12 5.67
CA ALA A 71 -8.18 -7.04 5.12
C ALA A 71 -7.40 -5.74 5.25
N ARG A 72 -7.09 -5.12 4.11
CA ARG A 72 -6.55 -3.77 4.03
C ARG A 72 -7.74 -2.82 3.79
N ILE A 73 -8.09 -2.09 4.83
CA ILE A 73 -9.27 -1.22 4.92
C ILE A 73 -8.82 0.22 4.75
N MET A 74 -9.49 0.95 3.88
CA MET A 74 -9.23 2.35 3.65
C MET A 74 -9.76 3.20 4.80
N LEU A 75 -8.93 4.10 5.32
CA LEU A 75 -9.37 5.06 6.32
C LEU A 75 -10.20 6.16 5.66
N PRO A 76 -11.24 6.70 6.34
CA PRO A 76 -12.03 7.80 5.81
C PRO A 76 -11.16 9.05 5.62
N GLU A 77 -11.25 9.65 4.45
CA GLU A 77 -10.54 10.89 4.12
C GLU A 77 -11.40 12.12 4.40
N ASP A 78 -10.75 13.25 4.70
CA ASP A 78 -11.45 14.52 4.75
C ASP A 78 -11.59 15.01 3.29
N ASP A 79 -12.74 15.59 2.92
CA ASP A 79 -13.16 16.00 1.55
C ASP A 79 -12.18 16.92 0.76
N LYS A 80 -10.95 17.13 1.24
CA LYS A 80 -9.96 18.07 0.69
C LYS A 80 -8.83 17.41 -0.10
N ASP A 81 -8.70 16.09 -0.12
CA ASP A 81 -7.66 15.37 -0.88
C ASP A 81 -8.28 14.53 -2.01
N GLU A 82 -8.76 15.22 -3.05
CA GLU A 82 -9.29 14.62 -4.30
C GLU A 82 -8.26 13.68 -4.98
N ASP A 83 -6.98 13.94 -4.76
CA ASP A 83 -5.84 13.18 -5.30
C ASP A 83 -5.73 11.78 -4.68
N VAL A 84 -6.03 11.64 -3.39
CA VAL A 84 -5.89 10.36 -2.69
C VAL A 84 -7.10 9.47 -2.96
N ALA A 85 -8.32 10.03 -2.99
CA ALA A 85 -9.52 9.34 -3.46
C ALA A 85 -9.34 8.75 -4.87
N THR A 86 -8.62 9.45 -5.76
CA THR A 86 -8.34 8.99 -7.14
C THR A 86 -7.30 7.87 -7.19
N LEU A 87 -6.17 8.00 -6.48
CA LEU A 87 -5.16 6.95 -6.39
C LEU A 87 -5.72 5.66 -5.77
N LEU A 88 -6.66 5.79 -4.85
CA LEU A 88 -7.23 4.69 -4.08
C LEU A 88 -8.42 3.99 -4.77
N SER A 89 -9.21 4.72 -5.56
CA SER A 89 -10.24 4.14 -6.44
C SER A 89 -9.64 3.23 -7.53
N SER A 90 -8.34 3.37 -7.79
CA SER A 90 -7.63 2.54 -8.76
C SER A 90 -7.23 1.14 -8.27
N GLU A 91 -6.98 0.99 -6.96
CA GLU A 91 -6.72 -0.32 -6.35
C GLU A 91 -8.03 -1.13 -6.23
N ILE A 92 -9.16 -0.44 -6.12
CA ILE A 92 -10.49 -1.01 -5.85
C ILE A 92 -11.45 -0.45 -6.91
N ALA A 93 -11.34 -0.95 -8.15
CA ALA A 93 -12.04 -0.44 -9.34
C ALA A 93 -13.58 -0.32 -9.24
N SER A 94 -14.22 -0.82 -8.17
CA SER A 94 -15.66 -0.62 -7.94
C SER A 94 -16.05 -1.02 -6.51
N MET A 95 -16.01 -0.10 -5.54
CA MET A 95 -16.69 -0.29 -4.25
C MET A 95 -17.12 1.03 -3.63
N ASN A 96 -18.02 1.77 -4.29
CA ASN A 96 -18.65 2.93 -3.64
C ASN A 96 -19.77 2.54 -2.66
N PHE A 97 -20.24 1.29 -2.65
CA PHE A 97 -21.16 0.78 -1.63
C PHE A 97 -20.96 -0.72 -1.46
N ASN A 98 -20.29 -1.12 -0.38
CA ASN A 98 -20.26 -2.51 0.07
C ASN A 98 -20.89 -2.58 1.47
N ASP A 99 -21.41 -3.74 1.85
CA ASP A 99 -22.07 -3.90 3.15
C ASP A 99 -21.07 -3.86 4.33
N PHE A 100 -19.76 -3.76 4.06
CA PHE A 100 -18.74 -3.51 5.07
C PHE A 100 -18.77 -2.05 5.57
N GLY A 101 -19.17 -1.11 4.72
CA GLY A 101 -19.25 0.33 5.03
C GLY A 101 -17.97 1.12 4.73
N PHE A 102 -16.90 0.46 4.28
CA PHE A 102 -15.64 1.10 3.88
C PHE A 102 -15.03 0.38 2.68
N PRO A 103 -14.24 1.05 1.83
CA PRO A 103 -13.45 0.35 0.81
C PRO A 103 -12.41 -0.57 1.45
N TYR A 104 -12.27 -1.79 0.93
CA TYR A 104 -11.29 -2.75 1.43
C TYR A 104 -10.76 -3.68 0.32
N LEU A 105 -9.59 -4.25 0.59
CA LEU A 105 -9.00 -5.34 -0.17
C LEU A 105 -8.79 -6.56 0.74
N LEU A 106 -9.32 -7.71 0.34
CA LEU A 106 -9.08 -9.00 1.00
C LEU A 106 -7.98 -9.76 0.27
N MET A 107 -7.03 -10.29 1.04
CA MET A 107 -5.90 -11.05 0.53
C MET A 107 -5.57 -12.22 1.45
N GLU A 108 -5.02 -13.30 0.89
CA GLU A 108 -4.40 -14.34 1.71
C GLU A 108 -3.18 -13.77 2.47
N ALA A 109 -3.05 -14.13 3.75
CA ALA A 109 -1.90 -13.78 4.55
C ALA A 109 -0.73 -14.71 4.21
N LEU A 110 0.32 -14.17 3.60
CA LEU A 110 1.51 -14.95 3.30
C LEU A 110 2.21 -15.37 4.62
N PRO A 111 2.42 -16.68 4.85
CA PRO A 111 3.09 -17.13 6.06
C PRO A 111 4.56 -16.69 6.03
N GLY A 112 5.02 -16.07 7.10
CA GLY A 112 6.41 -15.64 7.19
C GLY A 112 6.73 -14.83 8.42
N THR A 113 8.02 -14.50 8.56
CA THR A 113 8.53 -13.58 9.58
C THR A 113 9.04 -12.33 8.89
N ILE A 114 8.54 -11.18 9.31
CA ILE A 114 8.96 -9.89 8.78
C ILE A 114 10.39 -9.61 9.24
N LEU A 115 11.26 -9.20 8.30
CA LEU A 115 12.60 -8.74 8.63
C LEU A 115 12.53 -7.33 9.23
N GLU A 116 13.00 -7.16 10.46
CA GLU A 116 13.02 -5.85 11.13
C GLU A 116 14.03 -4.89 10.48
N ASN A 117 13.91 -3.58 10.73
CA ASN A 117 14.79 -2.55 10.17
C ASN A 117 16.29 -2.75 10.45
N ARG A 118 16.64 -3.60 11.42
CA ARG A 118 18.02 -3.98 11.77
C ARG A 118 18.32 -5.45 11.49
N TRP A 119 17.65 -6.04 10.50
CA TRP A 119 17.80 -7.45 10.13
C TRP A 119 19.25 -7.85 9.85
N ALA A 120 20.05 -6.95 9.26
CA ALA A 120 21.46 -7.20 9.00
C ALA A 120 22.28 -7.45 10.28
N LEU A 121 21.81 -6.95 11.43
CA LEU A 121 22.42 -7.13 12.74
C LEU A 121 21.80 -8.30 13.52
N THR A 122 20.53 -8.62 13.30
CA THR A 122 19.82 -9.68 14.05
C THR A 122 19.89 -11.05 13.41
N ILE A 123 20.13 -11.12 12.10
CA ILE A 123 20.24 -12.39 11.38
C ILE A 123 21.59 -13.06 11.67
N PRO A 124 21.62 -14.35 12.06
CA PRO A 124 22.85 -15.09 12.24
C PRO A 124 23.71 -15.10 10.97
N ASP A 125 25.04 -15.00 11.11
CA ASP A 125 25.96 -14.91 9.98
C ASP A 125 25.79 -16.05 8.96
N SER A 126 25.41 -17.25 9.42
CA SER A 126 25.13 -18.41 8.58
C SER A 126 23.98 -18.18 7.57
N HIS A 127 23.02 -17.32 7.88
CA HIS A 127 21.85 -17.03 7.04
C HIS A 127 22.01 -15.78 6.17
N LYS A 128 22.94 -14.87 6.51
CA LYS A 128 23.12 -13.60 5.81
C LYS A 128 23.35 -13.77 4.31
N LYS A 129 24.24 -14.71 3.92
CA LYS A 129 24.50 -14.99 2.50
C LYS A 129 23.24 -15.44 1.77
N LYS A 130 22.46 -16.36 2.36
CA LYS A 130 21.23 -16.88 1.75
C LYS A 130 20.21 -15.77 1.51
N ILE A 131 20.00 -14.93 2.52
CA ILE A 131 19.04 -13.82 2.45
C ILE A 131 19.48 -12.78 1.42
N ALA A 132 20.76 -12.39 1.43
CA ALA A 132 21.30 -11.46 0.44
C ALA A 132 21.15 -11.99 -1.00
N THR A 133 21.43 -13.29 -1.21
CA THR A 133 21.25 -13.93 -2.52
C THR A 133 19.79 -13.97 -2.95
N GLN A 134 18.86 -14.32 -2.05
CA GLN A 134 17.43 -14.34 -2.38
C GLN A 134 16.90 -12.94 -2.71
N LEU A 135 17.25 -11.94 -1.89
CA LEU A 135 16.85 -10.56 -2.14
C LEU A 135 17.39 -10.05 -3.48
N ALA A 136 18.67 -10.31 -3.78
CA ALA A 136 19.26 -9.95 -5.06
C ALA A 136 18.54 -10.63 -6.24
N HIS A 137 18.12 -11.89 -6.08
CA HIS A 137 17.36 -12.60 -7.09
C HIS A 137 15.99 -11.95 -7.33
N TYR A 138 15.23 -11.64 -6.28
CA TYR A 138 13.93 -10.97 -6.43
C TYR A 138 14.06 -9.58 -7.05
N VAL A 139 15.07 -8.80 -6.64
CA VAL A 139 15.36 -7.50 -7.25
C VAL A 139 15.69 -7.65 -8.74
N TYR A 140 16.48 -8.67 -9.09
CA TYR A 140 16.78 -8.96 -10.49
C TYR A 140 15.52 -9.35 -11.27
N GLU A 141 14.72 -10.30 -10.80
CA GLU A 141 13.47 -10.72 -11.44
C GLU A 141 12.53 -9.54 -11.64
N LEU A 142 12.26 -8.75 -10.60
CA LEU A 142 11.44 -7.56 -10.68
C LEU A 142 12.00 -6.54 -11.67
N SER A 143 13.33 -6.39 -11.74
CA SER A 143 14.00 -5.52 -12.71
C SER A 143 13.92 -6.00 -14.16
N THR A 144 13.53 -7.27 -14.40
CA THR A 144 13.32 -7.80 -15.76
C THR A 144 11.93 -7.50 -16.29
N LEU A 145 10.96 -7.18 -15.42
CA LEU A 145 9.62 -6.81 -15.83
C LEU A 145 9.67 -5.52 -16.67
N ARG A 146 8.96 -5.52 -17.79
CA ARG A 146 8.85 -4.37 -18.70
C ARG A 146 7.40 -4.02 -18.84
N PHE A 147 7.06 -2.81 -18.43
CA PHE A 147 5.75 -2.22 -18.63
C PHE A 147 5.87 -1.18 -19.74
N ASN A 148 4.90 -1.16 -20.64
CA ASN A 148 4.82 -0.16 -21.71
C ASN A 148 4.48 1.24 -21.18
N LYS A 149 3.86 1.31 -20.00
CA LYS A 149 3.56 2.53 -19.26
C LYS A 149 3.68 2.28 -17.75
N ILE A 150 4.08 3.32 -17.02
CA ILE A 150 4.17 3.37 -15.56
C ILE A 150 3.29 4.54 -15.13
N GLY A 151 2.27 4.29 -14.33
CA GLY A 151 1.41 5.33 -13.81
C GLY A 151 0.44 4.78 -12.77
N CYS A 152 -0.54 5.59 -12.39
CA CYS A 152 -1.66 5.12 -11.59
C CYS A 152 -2.61 4.33 -12.48
N LEU A 153 -3.23 3.29 -11.96
CA LEU A 153 -4.37 2.69 -12.65
C LEU A 153 -5.57 3.63 -12.47
N SER A 154 -6.57 3.55 -13.33
CA SER A 154 -7.85 4.19 -13.11
C SER A 154 -8.93 3.40 -13.83
N TYR A 155 -10.06 3.19 -13.17
CA TYR A 155 -11.20 2.58 -13.81
C TYR A 155 -12.04 3.65 -14.49
N SER A 156 -12.20 3.53 -15.81
CA SER A 156 -13.09 4.41 -16.57
C SER A 156 -14.48 3.77 -16.63
N HIS A 157 -15.43 4.33 -15.87
CA HIS A 157 -16.84 3.88 -15.91
C HIS A 157 -17.49 4.04 -17.29
N GLU A 158 -17.00 4.98 -18.10
CA GLU A 158 -17.51 5.21 -19.46
C GLU A 158 -17.07 4.13 -20.44
N SER A 159 -15.85 3.61 -20.27
CA SER A 159 -15.26 2.62 -21.20
C SER A 159 -15.23 1.20 -20.65
N ASP A 160 -15.60 1.01 -19.37
CA ASP A 160 -15.54 -0.26 -18.63
C ASP A 160 -14.14 -0.90 -18.66
N LYS A 161 -13.10 -0.06 -18.65
CA LYS A 161 -11.69 -0.47 -18.80
C LYS A 161 -10.79 0.17 -17.75
N LEU A 162 -9.75 -0.59 -17.40
CA LEU A 162 -8.60 -0.08 -16.67
C LEU A 162 -7.67 0.66 -17.61
N GLU A 163 -7.37 1.90 -17.28
CA GLU A 163 -6.45 2.76 -17.99
C GLU A 163 -5.30 3.18 -17.07
N VAL A 164 -4.17 3.58 -17.66
CA VAL A 164 -3.04 4.14 -16.92
C VAL A 164 -3.17 5.66 -16.99
N SER A 165 -3.47 6.29 -15.85
CA SER A 165 -3.72 7.71 -15.70
C SER A 165 -2.49 8.47 -15.22
N PRO A 166 -2.48 9.81 -15.41
CA PRO A 166 -1.54 10.69 -14.72
C PRO A 166 -1.60 10.49 -13.21
N PHE A 167 -0.49 10.78 -12.54
CA PHE A 167 -0.37 10.59 -11.09
C PHE A 167 0.56 11.63 -10.48
N GLN A 168 0.56 11.77 -9.17
CA GLN A 168 1.42 12.73 -8.49
C GLN A 168 2.77 12.12 -8.09
N ILE A 169 3.83 12.88 -8.35
CA ILE A 169 5.17 12.65 -7.80
C ILE A 169 5.64 13.94 -7.15
N SER A 170 5.93 13.92 -5.84
CA SER A 170 6.44 15.07 -5.07
C SER A 170 5.62 16.35 -5.29
N GLY A 171 4.29 16.23 -5.19
CA GLY A 171 3.33 17.33 -5.35
C GLY A 171 3.17 17.86 -6.77
N SER A 172 3.63 17.13 -7.80
CA SER A 172 3.48 17.52 -9.20
C SER A 172 2.82 16.39 -10.01
N TRP A 173 1.77 16.72 -10.76
CA TRP A 173 1.13 15.80 -11.69
C TRP A 173 2.05 15.47 -12.86
N VAL A 174 2.18 14.17 -13.15
CA VAL A 174 2.97 13.64 -14.26
C VAL A 174 2.12 12.69 -15.08
N GLU A 175 2.28 12.77 -16.40
CA GLU A 175 1.72 11.80 -17.34
C GLU A 175 2.34 10.41 -17.12
N PRO A 176 1.66 9.32 -17.56
CA PRO A 176 2.21 7.99 -17.54
C PRO A 176 3.60 7.93 -18.21
N LEU A 177 4.56 7.40 -17.47
CA LEU A 177 5.96 7.33 -17.85
C LEU A 177 6.26 6.05 -18.63
N SER A 178 7.33 6.06 -19.42
CA SER A 178 7.70 4.90 -20.24
C SER A 178 8.83 4.08 -19.62
N THR A 179 9.57 4.65 -18.67
CA THR A 179 10.70 3.98 -18.00
C THR A 179 10.74 4.28 -16.49
N SER A 180 11.29 3.33 -15.73
CA SER A 180 11.52 3.53 -14.29
C SER A 180 12.58 4.59 -13.99
N LEU A 181 13.48 4.87 -14.95
CA LEU A 181 14.50 5.91 -14.82
C LEU A 181 13.86 7.31 -14.81
N GLU A 182 12.87 7.55 -15.69
CA GLU A 182 12.09 8.79 -15.68
C GLU A 182 11.40 9.00 -14.33
N TYR A 183 10.76 7.96 -13.80
CA TYR A 183 10.11 7.99 -12.49
C TYR A 183 11.12 8.39 -11.40
N PHE A 184 12.26 7.68 -11.33
CA PHE A 184 13.26 7.91 -10.29
C PHE A 184 13.86 9.32 -10.39
N TYR A 185 14.12 9.80 -11.60
CA TYR A 185 14.65 11.14 -11.83
C TYR A 185 13.68 12.22 -11.35
N ILE A 186 12.39 12.13 -11.70
CA ILE A 186 11.38 13.10 -11.27
C ILE A 186 11.21 13.07 -9.76
N PHE A 187 11.10 11.88 -9.17
CA PHE A 187 10.96 11.70 -7.72
C PHE A 187 12.15 12.31 -6.96
N ARG A 188 13.39 12.00 -7.39
CA ARG A 188 14.60 12.57 -6.77
C ARG A 188 14.69 14.08 -6.90
N LYS A 189 14.30 14.62 -8.05
CA LYS A 189 14.25 16.07 -8.28
C LYS A 189 13.25 16.75 -7.35
N GLY A 190 12.09 16.11 -7.13
CA GLY A 190 11.08 16.56 -6.17
C GLY A 190 11.59 16.56 -4.74
N GLN A 191 12.15 15.44 -4.26
CA GLN A 191 12.76 15.36 -2.92
C GLN A 191 13.87 16.41 -2.72
N THR A 192 14.71 16.63 -3.74
CA THR A 192 15.78 17.63 -3.66
C THR A 192 15.21 19.04 -3.51
N ARG A 193 14.09 19.35 -4.17
CA ARG A 193 13.38 20.63 -4.02
C ARG A 193 12.82 20.78 -2.60
N GLU A 194 12.15 19.75 -2.07
CA GLU A 194 11.59 19.76 -0.71
C GLU A 194 12.67 19.97 0.34
N ILE A 195 13.78 19.22 0.28
CA ILE A 195 14.92 19.37 1.20
C ILE A 195 15.52 20.78 1.11
N HIS A 196 15.67 21.32 -0.10
CA HIS A 196 16.19 22.68 -0.28
C HIS A 196 15.25 23.76 0.27
N GLU A 197 13.94 23.55 0.17
CA GLU A 197 12.94 24.48 0.74
C GLU A 197 12.93 24.43 2.27
N GLU A 198 13.04 23.24 2.87
CA GLU A 198 13.10 23.03 4.32
C GLU A 198 14.37 23.59 4.94
N HIS A 199 15.53 23.43 4.28
CA HIS A 199 16.84 23.86 4.76
C HIS A 199 17.37 25.13 4.07
N LYS A 200 16.46 25.99 3.60
CA LYS A 200 16.83 27.19 2.85
C LYS A 200 17.72 28.13 3.68
N GLY A 201 18.91 28.46 3.18
CA GLY A 201 19.89 29.29 3.87
C GLY A 201 20.89 28.52 4.75
N GLU A 202 20.82 27.19 4.79
CA GLU A 202 21.85 26.34 5.39
C GLU A 202 22.89 25.91 4.35
N ALA A 203 24.10 26.46 4.44
CA ALA A 203 25.16 26.31 3.42
C ALA A 203 25.53 24.84 3.12
N ASP A 204 25.49 23.96 4.13
CA ASP A 204 25.83 22.54 3.98
C ASP A 204 24.79 21.79 3.13
N TRP A 205 23.51 22.13 3.26
CA TRP A 205 22.42 21.53 2.48
C TRP A 205 22.33 22.10 1.07
N GLU A 206 22.65 23.37 0.88
CA GLU A 206 22.75 23.99 -0.45
C GLU A 206 23.88 23.36 -1.29
N ALA A 207 25.02 23.03 -0.67
CA ALA A 207 26.12 22.33 -1.33
C ALA A 207 25.74 20.87 -1.69
N ALA A 208 25.07 20.16 -0.79
CA ALA A 208 24.61 18.79 -1.03
C ALA A 208 23.58 18.71 -2.18
N ALA A 209 22.62 19.64 -2.23
CA ALA A 209 21.61 19.73 -3.29
C ALA A 209 22.20 20.11 -4.67
N CYS A 210 23.31 20.85 -4.71
CA CYS A 210 24.00 21.16 -5.97
C CYS A 210 24.79 19.96 -6.53
N SER A 211 25.32 19.09 -5.67
CA SER A 211 26.13 17.94 -6.10
C SER A 211 25.34 16.85 -6.85
N SER A 212 24.01 16.80 -6.67
CA SER A 212 23.11 15.86 -7.34
C SER A 212 22.62 16.33 -8.73
N ARG A 213 22.88 17.59 -9.10
CA ARG A 213 22.48 18.18 -10.40
C ARG A 213 23.42 17.85 -11.57
N ASN A 214 24.64 17.39 -11.28
CA ASN A 214 25.73 17.22 -12.26
C ASN A 214 26.15 15.75 -12.50
N ARG A 215 25.26 14.78 -12.25
CA ARG A 215 25.48 13.37 -12.62
C ARG A 215 24.40 12.84 -13.52
#